data_AF-A0A1C0TXE0-F1
#
_entry.id   AF-A0A1C0TXE0-F1
#
_cell.length_a   1.000
_cell.length_b   1.000
_cell.length_c   1.000
_cell.angle_alpha   90.00
_cell.angle_beta   90.00
_cell.angle_gamma   90.00
#
_symmetry.space_group_name_H-M   'P 1'
#
loop_
_entity.id
_entity.type
_entity.pdbx_description
1 polymer ?
#
loop_
_entity_poly.entity_id
_entity_poly.type
_entity_poly.pdbx_seq_one_letter_code
_entity_poly.pdbx_strand_id
1 'polypeptide(L)'
;MAVLSEEHRNSINYLKIQERYPERFFAWSPHLDVLARADRVVSQDSLNSWLMLVLARLREGYESKVILSRLERAQLLKYLTQSDYDSKEKQALVQYLSEYKVRSGIGLYQLPNGKEWYQSKLNFYSGQTHDPHELAAFLSAKTDAVDEPVESNINNIGLRLPAILQITSSYCEAKSGLNWRDSYVDVEHTLANCYQYIPLSDLKVLTVLAEVDLGIHLYAWSQRQAMHRLQSRLALNDALAHALLNNIAFHPATNMAILPYIKASSKL
;
A
#
# COMPACT_ATOMS: atom_id res chain seq x y z
N MET A 1 17.11 4.73 32.60
CA MET A 1 16.21 4.25 31.53
C MET A 1 16.35 5.20 30.35
N ALA A 2 16.69 4.70 29.16
CA ALA A 2 16.77 5.54 27.97
C ALA A 2 15.37 6.07 27.61
N VAL A 3 15.22 7.39 27.52
CA VAL A 3 13.97 8.01 27.09
C VAL A 3 13.88 7.88 25.58
N LEU A 4 12.82 7.24 25.07
CA LEU A 4 12.59 7.16 23.63
C LEU A 4 12.40 8.57 23.05
N SER A 5 12.87 8.83 21.82
CA SER A 5 12.50 10.05 21.10
C SER A 5 11.00 10.04 20.77
N GLU A 6 10.44 11.19 20.43
CA GLU A 6 9.05 11.29 19.97
C GLU A 6 8.84 10.47 18.68
N GLU A 7 9.78 10.57 17.74
CA GLU A 7 9.84 9.77 16.51
C GLU A 7 9.78 8.27 16.80
N HIS A 8 10.56 7.77 17.76
CA HIS A 8 10.53 6.36 18.14
C HIS A 8 9.20 5.96 18.79
N ARG A 9 8.59 6.83 19.61
CA ARG A 9 7.27 6.57 20.18
C ARG A 9 6.18 6.50 19.10
N ASN A 10 6.21 7.41 18.13
CA ASN A 10 5.26 7.44 17.01
C ASN A 10 5.43 6.20 16.13
N SER A 11 6.68 5.83 15.78
CA SER A 11 6.98 4.59 15.07
C SER A 11 6.48 3.34 15.82
N ILE A 12 6.63 3.27 17.14
CA ILE A 12 6.11 2.14 17.94
C ILE A 12 4.58 2.10 17.92
N ASN A 13 3.91 3.25 18.01
CA ASN A 13 2.45 3.31 17.91
C ASN A 13 1.95 2.79 16.55
N TYR A 14 2.64 3.16 15.46
CA TYR A 14 2.37 2.62 14.14
C TYR A 14 2.55 1.09 14.10
N LEU A 15 3.63 0.56 14.65
CA LEU A 15 3.87 -0.89 14.69
C LEU A 15 2.83 -1.66 15.52
N LYS A 16 2.34 -1.08 16.61
CA LYS A 16 1.22 -1.67 17.37
C LYS A 16 -0.07 -1.77 16.54
N ILE A 17 -0.32 -0.79 15.66
CA ILE A 17 -1.44 -0.87 14.71
C ILE A 17 -1.20 -2.02 13.72
N GLN A 18 0.03 -2.15 13.20
CA GLN A 18 0.42 -3.22 12.29
C GLN A 18 0.21 -4.62 12.87
N GLU A 19 0.55 -4.84 14.14
CA GLU A 19 0.39 -6.15 14.79
C GLU A 19 -1.07 -6.63 14.86
N ARG A 20 -2.04 -5.71 14.87
CA ARG A 20 -3.48 -6.02 14.93
C ARG A 20 -4.04 -6.48 13.59
N TYR A 21 -3.24 -6.43 12.53
CA TYR A 21 -3.69 -6.66 11.17
C TYR A 21 -3.75 -8.14 10.79
N PRO A 22 -4.81 -8.61 10.13
CA PRO A 22 -4.84 -9.97 9.60
C PRO A 22 -3.79 -10.25 8.53
N GLU A 23 -3.21 -9.27 7.83
CA GLU A 23 -2.13 -9.58 6.87
C GLU A 23 -0.89 -10.19 7.52
N ARG A 24 -0.76 -10.20 8.86
CA ARG A 24 0.23 -11.07 9.54
C ARG A 24 0.07 -12.56 9.18
N PHE A 25 -1.11 -12.96 8.73
CA PHE A 25 -1.37 -14.29 8.17
C PHE A 25 -0.88 -14.45 6.72
N PHE A 26 -0.51 -13.37 6.03
CA PHE A 26 0.15 -13.43 4.73
C PHE A 26 1.67 -13.31 4.91
N ALA A 27 2.36 -14.44 4.98
CA ALA A 27 3.81 -14.49 5.14
C ALA A 27 4.59 -13.87 3.95
N TRP A 28 3.93 -13.67 2.80
CA TRP A 28 4.50 -13.02 1.62
C TRP A 28 3.71 -11.75 1.28
N SER A 29 4.32 -10.60 1.52
CA SER A 29 3.77 -9.30 1.10
C SER A 29 3.80 -9.12 -0.42
N PRO A 30 2.68 -8.74 -1.08
CA PRO A 30 2.60 -8.63 -2.53
C PRO A 30 3.50 -7.56 -3.18
N HIS A 31 3.98 -6.58 -2.40
CA HIS A 31 4.86 -5.52 -2.91
C HIS A 31 6.34 -5.94 -2.99
N LEU A 32 6.70 -7.13 -2.48
CA LEU A 32 8.08 -7.59 -2.38
C LEU A 32 8.28 -8.89 -3.15
N ASP A 33 9.15 -8.87 -4.17
CA ASP A 33 9.61 -10.11 -4.81
C ASP A 33 10.68 -10.77 -3.93
N VAL A 34 10.25 -11.70 -3.06
CA VAL A 34 11.15 -12.40 -2.15
C VAL A 34 12.05 -13.35 -2.91
N LEU A 35 11.54 -14.05 -3.94
CA LEU A 35 12.33 -15.01 -4.70
C LEU A 35 13.49 -14.31 -5.43
N ALA A 36 13.22 -13.19 -6.10
CA ALA A 36 14.29 -12.44 -6.79
C ALA A 36 15.36 -11.87 -5.85
N ARG A 37 15.05 -11.69 -4.56
CA ARG A 37 15.97 -11.10 -3.57
C ARG A 37 16.69 -12.14 -2.70
N ALA A 38 16.02 -13.25 -2.42
CA ALA A 38 16.53 -14.30 -1.55
C ALA A 38 17.29 -15.36 -2.34
N ASP A 39 16.98 -15.54 -3.64
CA ASP A 39 17.74 -16.44 -4.49
C ASP A 39 19.22 -16.07 -4.43
N ARG A 40 20.07 -17.06 -4.15
CA ARG A 40 21.53 -16.94 -3.98
C ARG A 40 22.01 -16.17 -2.74
N VAL A 41 21.12 -15.60 -1.93
CA VAL A 41 21.45 -14.97 -0.64
C VAL A 41 21.24 -15.93 0.53
N VAL A 42 20.22 -16.78 0.43
CA VAL A 42 19.92 -17.83 1.43
C VAL A 42 20.12 -19.22 0.84
N SER A 43 20.20 -20.24 1.70
CA SER A 43 20.25 -21.62 1.23
C SER A 43 18.94 -22.03 0.57
N GLN A 44 19.01 -22.99 -0.36
CA GLN A 44 17.82 -23.54 -1.01
C GLN A 44 16.85 -24.14 0.02
N ASP A 45 17.35 -24.81 1.06
CA ASP A 45 16.53 -25.38 2.13
C ASP A 45 15.77 -24.30 2.91
N SER A 46 16.41 -23.16 3.21
CA SER A 46 15.74 -22.02 3.85
C SER A 46 14.66 -21.43 2.94
N LEU A 47 14.92 -21.30 1.64
CA LEU A 47 13.94 -20.77 0.70
C LEU A 47 12.74 -21.72 0.51
N ASN A 48 12.99 -23.03 0.41
CA ASN A 48 11.94 -24.05 0.40
C ASN A 48 11.12 -24.06 1.69
N SER A 49 11.77 -23.94 2.85
CA SER A 49 11.09 -23.85 4.14
C SER A 49 10.18 -22.63 4.21
N TRP A 50 10.64 -21.49 3.69
CA TRP A 50 9.84 -20.28 3.59
C TRP A 50 8.66 -20.42 2.63
N LEU A 51 8.83 -21.06 1.47
CA LEU A 51 7.73 -21.35 0.54
C LEU A 51 6.67 -22.27 1.16
N MET A 52 7.09 -23.29 1.92
CA MET A 52 6.18 -24.14 2.69
C MET A 52 5.42 -23.35 3.76
N LEU A 53 6.11 -22.45 4.47
CA LEU A 53 5.47 -21.55 5.44
C LEU A 53 4.42 -20.67 4.76
N VAL A 54 4.72 -20.09 3.60
CA VAL A 54 3.75 -19.28 2.83
C VAL A 54 2.52 -20.12 2.47
N LEU A 55 2.71 -21.33 1.94
CA LEU A 55 1.60 -22.22 1.60
C LEU A 55 0.75 -22.58 2.82
N ALA A 56 1.38 -22.94 3.95
CA ALA A 56 0.69 -23.27 5.19
C ALA A 56 -0.15 -22.08 5.69
N ARG A 57 0.45 -20.88 5.72
CA ARG A 57 -0.21 -19.65 6.16
C ARG A 57 -1.37 -19.24 5.26
N LEU A 58 -1.28 -19.46 3.95
CA LEU A 58 -2.40 -19.21 3.04
C LEU A 58 -3.56 -20.18 3.24
N ARG A 59 -3.30 -21.42 3.67
CA ARG A 59 -4.34 -22.40 4.04
C ARG A 59 -5.03 -22.02 5.35
N GLU A 60 -4.26 -21.74 6.39
CA GLU A 60 -4.77 -21.26 7.68
C GLU A 60 -5.57 -19.94 7.53
N GLY A 61 -5.05 -19.02 6.72
CA GLY A 61 -5.72 -17.76 6.40
C GLY A 61 -7.06 -18.00 5.71
N TYR A 62 -7.14 -18.95 4.78
CA TYR A 62 -8.39 -19.30 4.10
C TYR A 62 -9.45 -19.80 5.08
N GLU A 63 -9.08 -20.69 6.02
CA GLU A 63 -9.98 -21.18 7.09
C GLU A 63 -10.46 -20.04 7.99
N SER A 64 -9.58 -19.07 8.26
CA SER A 64 -9.84 -17.89 9.09
C SER A 64 -10.51 -16.74 8.33
N LYS A 65 -10.92 -16.94 7.07
CA LYS A 65 -11.49 -15.91 6.18
C LYS A 65 -10.55 -14.71 5.89
N VAL A 66 -9.25 -14.89 6.08
CA VAL A 66 -8.20 -13.97 5.66
C VAL A 66 -7.73 -14.40 4.26
N ILE A 67 -8.55 -14.04 3.27
CA ILE A 67 -8.44 -14.54 1.89
C ILE A 67 -7.77 -13.49 1.00
N LEU A 68 -6.83 -13.88 0.14
CA LEU A 68 -6.19 -12.97 -0.84
C LEU A 68 -7.18 -12.31 -1.79
N SER A 69 -6.92 -11.07 -2.20
CA SER A 69 -7.61 -10.42 -3.31
C SER A 69 -7.11 -10.95 -4.65
N ARG A 70 -7.83 -10.58 -5.72
CA ARG A 70 -7.37 -10.89 -7.09
C ARG A 70 -6.01 -10.26 -7.41
N LEU A 71 -5.73 -9.05 -6.89
CA LEU A 71 -4.49 -8.32 -7.17
C LEU A 71 -3.31 -9.00 -6.48
N GLU A 72 -3.48 -9.34 -5.20
CA GLU A 72 -2.46 -10.01 -4.39
C GLU A 72 -2.11 -11.38 -4.99
N ARG A 73 -3.12 -12.21 -5.28
CA ARG A 73 -2.92 -13.53 -5.90
C ARG A 73 -2.21 -13.43 -7.25
N ALA A 74 -2.63 -12.49 -8.11
CA ALA A 74 -2.01 -12.30 -9.42
C ALA A 74 -0.55 -11.88 -9.29
N GLN A 75 -0.22 -11.01 -8.33
CA GLN A 75 1.14 -10.56 -8.10
C GLN A 75 2.06 -11.67 -7.56
N LEU A 76 1.56 -12.49 -6.63
CA LEU A 76 2.32 -13.65 -6.12
C LEU A 76 2.56 -14.69 -7.22
N LEU A 77 1.54 -15.01 -8.03
CA LEU A 77 1.69 -15.89 -9.20
C LEU A 77 2.72 -15.32 -10.20
N LYS A 78 2.71 -14.00 -10.43
CA LYS A 78 3.70 -13.34 -11.28
C LYS A 78 5.11 -13.56 -10.76
N TYR A 79 5.39 -13.33 -9.48
CA TYR A 79 6.72 -13.58 -8.90
C TYR A 79 7.16 -15.05 -9.04
N LEU A 80 6.24 -15.98 -8.77
CA LEU A 80 6.53 -17.41 -8.89
C LEU A 80 6.83 -17.80 -10.34
N THR A 81 6.03 -17.35 -11.30
CA THR A 81 6.19 -17.72 -12.72
C THR A 81 7.41 -17.08 -13.37
N GLN A 82 7.83 -15.89 -12.91
CA GLN A 82 8.99 -15.17 -13.45
C GLN A 82 10.32 -15.57 -12.80
N SER A 83 10.28 -16.25 -11.65
CA SER A 83 11.49 -16.68 -10.95
C SER A 83 12.12 -17.91 -11.61
N ASP A 84 13.44 -17.89 -11.77
CA ASP A 84 14.24 -19.04 -12.23
C ASP A 84 14.46 -20.10 -11.16
N TYR A 85 14.13 -19.80 -9.89
CA TYR A 85 14.21 -20.77 -8.80
C TYR A 85 13.26 -21.93 -9.10
N ASP A 86 13.73 -23.17 -9.16
CA ASP A 86 12.88 -24.33 -9.41
C ASP A 86 12.92 -25.30 -8.22
N SER A 87 11.75 -25.55 -7.64
CA SER A 87 11.60 -26.48 -6.53
C SER A 87 10.17 -27.04 -6.48
N LYS A 88 10.01 -28.19 -5.82
CA LYS A 88 8.69 -28.81 -5.64
C LYS A 88 7.76 -27.92 -4.82
N GLU A 89 8.31 -27.20 -3.85
CA GLU A 89 7.59 -26.29 -2.96
C GLU A 89 7.06 -25.08 -3.73
N LYS A 90 7.86 -24.53 -4.65
CA LYS A 90 7.40 -23.49 -5.59
C LYS A 90 6.26 -24.01 -6.46
N GLN A 91 6.43 -25.19 -7.08
CA GLN A 91 5.41 -25.78 -7.95
C GLN A 91 4.10 -26.03 -7.20
N ALA A 92 4.18 -26.53 -5.96
CA ALA A 92 3.03 -26.72 -5.09
C ALA A 92 2.32 -25.40 -4.76
N LEU A 93 3.08 -24.33 -4.48
CA LEU A 93 2.51 -23.00 -4.22
C LEU A 93 1.86 -22.41 -5.47
N VAL A 94 2.46 -22.58 -6.66
CA VAL A 94 1.88 -22.17 -7.94
C VAL A 94 0.55 -22.88 -8.18
N GLN A 95 0.50 -24.21 -7.99
CA GLN A 95 -0.73 -24.99 -8.15
C GLN A 95 -1.80 -24.55 -7.16
N TYR A 96 -1.43 -24.34 -5.89
CA TYR A 96 -2.38 -23.88 -4.88
C TYR A 96 -2.95 -22.50 -5.23
N LEU A 97 -2.10 -21.55 -5.66
CA LEU A 97 -2.52 -20.21 -6.04
C LEU A 97 -3.35 -20.16 -7.33
N SER A 98 -3.17 -21.09 -8.28
CA SER A 98 -3.96 -21.14 -9.51
C SER A 98 -5.43 -21.49 -9.23
N GLU A 99 -5.66 -22.36 -8.25
CA GLU A 99 -7.00 -22.81 -7.80
C GLU A 99 -7.58 -21.94 -6.67
N TYR A 100 -6.76 -21.05 -6.08
CA TYR A 100 -7.13 -20.26 -4.91
C TYR A 100 -8.33 -19.34 -5.17
N LYS A 101 -9.39 -19.51 -4.39
CA LYS A 101 -10.58 -18.64 -4.43
C LYS A 101 -10.27 -17.31 -3.74
N VAL A 102 -10.31 -16.23 -4.51
CA VAL A 102 -10.04 -14.87 -4.02
C VAL A 102 -11.28 -14.21 -3.44
N ARG A 103 -11.08 -13.23 -2.56
CA ARG A 103 -12.14 -12.31 -2.13
C ARG A 103 -12.55 -11.38 -3.29
N SER A 104 -13.81 -10.93 -3.29
CA SER A 104 -14.38 -10.17 -4.41
C SER A 104 -13.89 -8.72 -4.47
N GLY A 105 -13.61 -8.13 -3.31
CA GLY A 105 -13.09 -6.79 -3.14
C GLY A 105 -11.56 -6.77 -3.10
N ILE A 106 -10.97 -5.70 -3.62
CA ILE A 106 -9.51 -5.52 -3.62
C ILE A 106 -9.01 -4.87 -2.32
N GLY A 107 -9.87 -4.13 -1.62
CA GLY A 107 -9.54 -3.49 -0.36
C GLY A 107 -9.67 -4.40 0.87
N LEU A 108 -9.53 -3.79 2.04
CA LEU A 108 -9.42 -4.50 3.33
C LEU A 108 -10.77 -4.74 3.99
N TYR A 109 -11.82 -4.05 3.55
CA TYR A 109 -13.14 -4.10 4.18
C TYR A 109 -13.75 -5.50 4.29
N GLN A 110 -13.27 -6.48 3.50
CA GLN A 110 -13.71 -7.88 3.54
C GLN A 110 -12.83 -8.78 4.40
N LEU A 111 -11.70 -8.28 4.89
CA LEU A 111 -10.87 -8.98 5.85
C LEU A 111 -11.44 -8.77 7.26
N PRO A 112 -11.37 -9.77 8.15
CA PRO A 112 -11.70 -9.60 9.56
C PRO A 112 -10.97 -8.40 10.16
N ASN A 113 -11.64 -7.46 10.81
CA ASN A 113 -11.03 -6.24 11.38
C ASN A 113 -10.32 -5.31 10.37
N GLY A 114 -10.54 -5.48 9.06
CA GLY A 114 -9.81 -4.74 8.04
C GLY A 114 -10.18 -3.25 7.98
N LYS A 115 -11.45 -2.90 8.26
CA LYS A 115 -11.90 -1.50 8.34
C LYS A 115 -11.32 -0.79 9.55
N GLU A 116 -11.35 -1.45 10.70
CA GLU A 116 -10.85 -0.96 11.99
C GLU A 116 -9.35 -0.72 11.92
N TRP A 117 -8.64 -1.65 11.27
CA TRP A 117 -7.21 -1.50 11.02
C TRP A 117 -6.91 -0.31 10.09
N TYR A 118 -7.64 -0.21 8.98
CA TYR A 118 -7.49 0.89 8.03
C TYR A 118 -7.77 2.25 8.71
N GLN A 119 -8.86 2.33 9.48
CA GLN A 119 -9.22 3.53 10.25
C GLN A 119 -8.15 3.89 11.28
N SER A 120 -7.56 2.90 11.95
CA SER A 120 -6.48 3.15 12.92
C SER A 120 -5.24 3.77 12.26
N LYS A 121 -4.87 3.30 11.06
CA LYS A 121 -3.80 3.90 10.26
C LYS A 121 -4.13 5.30 9.76
N LEU A 122 -5.36 5.49 9.25
CA LEU A 122 -5.84 6.80 8.83
C LEU A 122 -5.71 7.81 9.98
N ASN A 123 -6.20 7.45 11.16
CA ASN A 123 -6.14 8.29 12.36
C ASN A 123 -4.69 8.56 12.80
N PHE A 124 -3.79 7.60 12.62
CA PHE A 124 -2.36 7.79 12.88
C PHE A 124 -1.80 8.90 12.00
N TYR A 125 -1.99 8.83 10.68
CA TYR A 125 -1.43 9.81 9.74
C TYR A 125 -2.08 11.19 9.80
N SER A 126 -3.33 11.27 10.25
CA SER A 126 -4.05 12.53 10.32
C SER A 126 -4.06 13.18 11.70
N GLY A 127 -3.63 12.46 12.74
CA GLY A 127 -3.68 12.89 14.14
C GLY A 127 -5.09 12.95 14.74
N GLN A 128 -6.15 12.58 14.00
CA GLN A 128 -7.54 12.67 14.49
C GLN A 128 -8.46 11.63 13.85
N THR A 129 -9.58 11.34 14.51
CA THR A 129 -10.65 10.56 13.90
C THR A 129 -11.33 11.37 12.80
N HIS A 130 -11.53 10.73 11.64
CA HIS A 130 -12.27 11.32 10.53
C HIS A 130 -13.64 10.66 10.39
N ASP A 131 -14.66 11.48 10.15
CA ASP A 131 -15.85 11.00 9.47
C ASP A 131 -15.45 10.60 8.04
N PRO A 132 -15.68 9.34 7.64
CA PRO A 132 -15.31 8.87 6.31
C PRO A 132 -15.93 9.70 5.18
N HIS A 133 -17.17 10.15 5.34
CA HIS A 133 -17.93 10.81 4.28
C HIS A 133 -17.43 12.24 4.09
N GLU A 134 -17.18 12.95 5.18
CA GLU A 134 -16.55 14.27 5.15
C GLU A 134 -15.15 14.21 4.50
N LEU A 135 -14.35 13.20 4.83
CA LEU A 135 -13.02 13.04 4.26
C LEU A 135 -13.08 12.77 2.75
N ALA A 136 -13.98 11.90 2.30
CA ALA A 136 -14.17 11.61 0.88
C ALA A 136 -14.63 12.86 0.11
N ALA A 137 -15.59 13.61 0.65
CA ALA A 137 -16.06 14.87 0.07
C ALA A 137 -14.93 15.91 -0.02
N PHE A 138 -14.13 16.04 1.05
CA PHE A 138 -12.97 16.93 1.10
C PHE A 138 -11.94 16.59 0.00
N LEU A 139 -11.54 15.32 -0.12
CA LEU A 139 -10.56 14.88 -1.11
C LEU A 139 -11.06 15.09 -2.55
N SER A 140 -12.35 14.80 -2.81
CA SER A 140 -12.93 15.04 -4.13
C SER A 140 -12.95 16.54 -4.47
N ALA A 141 -13.39 17.39 -3.54
CA ALA A 141 -13.42 18.85 -3.74
C ALA A 141 -12.02 19.43 -3.99
N LYS A 142 -11.00 18.95 -3.26
CA LYS A 142 -9.61 19.39 -3.45
C LYS A 142 -9.04 18.97 -4.81
N THR A 143 -9.45 17.80 -5.30
CA THR A 143 -9.07 17.34 -6.64
C THR A 143 -9.74 18.18 -7.73
N ASP A 144 -11.01 18.52 -7.55
CA ASP A 144 -11.82 19.31 -8.49
C ASP A 144 -11.38 20.78 -8.58
N ALA A 145 -10.72 21.31 -7.56
CA ALA A 145 -10.24 22.69 -7.53
C ALA A 145 -9.00 22.95 -8.42
N VAL A 146 -8.33 21.91 -8.92
CA VAL A 146 -7.10 22.03 -9.72
C VAL A 146 -7.36 21.61 -11.16
N ASP A 147 -7.47 22.57 -12.05
CA ASP A 147 -7.66 22.33 -13.49
C ASP A 147 -6.35 22.06 -14.25
N GLU A 148 -5.19 22.26 -13.61
CA GLU A 148 -3.90 22.06 -14.27
C GLU A 148 -3.70 20.61 -14.74
N PRO A 149 -3.10 20.42 -15.94
CA PRO A 149 -2.73 19.11 -16.43
C PRO A 149 -1.71 18.45 -15.49
N VAL A 150 -1.78 17.12 -15.40
CA VAL A 150 -0.87 16.36 -14.56
C VAL A 150 0.49 16.27 -15.25
N GLU A 151 1.47 17.04 -14.77
CA GLU A 151 2.87 16.97 -15.21
C GLU A 151 3.75 16.05 -14.33
N SER A 152 3.13 15.29 -13.42
CA SER A 152 3.82 14.42 -12.48
C SER A 152 4.57 13.28 -13.17
N ASN A 153 5.78 12.96 -12.70
CA ASN A 153 6.57 11.82 -13.20
C ASN A 153 6.11 10.48 -12.58
N ILE A 154 4.84 10.13 -12.79
CA ILE A 154 4.24 8.86 -12.36
C ILE A 154 4.54 7.67 -13.31
N ASN A 155 5.31 7.90 -14.37
CA ASN A 155 5.57 6.90 -15.41
C ASN A 155 6.38 5.68 -14.88
N ASN A 156 7.06 5.82 -13.75
CA ASN A 156 7.95 4.81 -13.18
C ASN A 156 7.53 4.34 -11.78
N ILE A 157 6.24 4.43 -11.43
CA ILE A 157 5.77 3.94 -10.13
C ILE A 157 5.90 2.41 -10.06
N GLY A 158 6.85 1.96 -9.24
CA GLY A 158 7.05 0.56 -8.89
C GLY A 158 6.13 0.12 -7.75
N LEU A 159 6.17 -1.18 -7.43
CA LEU A 159 5.38 -1.75 -6.32
C LEU A 159 6.11 -1.66 -4.97
N ARG A 160 7.45 -1.64 -4.99
CA ARG A 160 8.28 -1.80 -3.78
C ARG A 160 8.02 -0.73 -2.73
N LEU A 161 7.97 0.53 -3.15
CA LEU A 161 7.75 1.67 -2.27
C LEU A 161 6.30 2.17 -2.43
N PRO A 162 5.66 2.67 -1.37
CA PRO A 162 4.43 3.43 -1.49
C PRO A 162 4.55 4.55 -2.53
N ALA A 163 3.51 4.77 -3.32
CA ALA A 163 3.49 5.78 -4.38
C ALA A 163 3.82 7.18 -3.84
N ILE A 164 3.33 7.52 -2.64
CA ILE A 164 3.67 8.77 -1.97
C ILE A 164 5.18 9.00 -1.83
N LEU A 165 5.96 7.98 -1.43
CA LEU A 165 7.42 8.11 -1.30
C LEU A 165 8.13 8.19 -2.65
N GLN A 166 7.58 7.54 -3.68
CA GLN A 166 8.16 7.59 -5.02
C GLN A 166 7.94 8.96 -5.66
N ILE A 167 6.72 9.50 -5.58
CA ILE A 167 6.37 10.82 -6.11
C ILE A 167 7.14 11.92 -5.39
N THR A 168 7.27 11.83 -4.05
CA THR A 168 7.93 12.89 -3.29
C THR A 168 9.46 12.77 -3.23
N SER A 169 10.04 11.71 -3.78
CA SER A 169 11.48 11.44 -3.71
C SER A 169 12.38 12.53 -4.28
N SER A 170 11.87 13.34 -5.24
CA SER A 170 12.62 14.47 -5.82
C SER A 170 12.60 15.72 -4.95
N TYR A 171 11.74 15.77 -3.92
CA TYR A 171 11.54 16.92 -3.04
C TYR A 171 11.91 16.61 -1.59
N CYS A 172 11.82 15.34 -1.19
CA CYS A 172 11.88 14.88 0.18
C CYS A 172 12.98 13.84 0.35
N GLU A 173 13.93 14.14 1.23
CA GLU A 173 14.90 13.15 1.68
C GLU A 173 14.22 12.18 2.64
N ALA A 174 14.22 10.88 2.29
CA ALA A 174 13.62 9.84 3.11
C ALA A 174 14.30 9.75 4.49
N LYS A 175 13.50 9.84 5.55
CA LYS A 175 13.97 9.64 6.93
C LYS A 175 13.79 8.19 7.33
N SER A 176 14.85 7.60 7.89
CA SER A 176 14.82 6.24 8.41
C SER A 176 13.80 6.11 9.54
N GLY A 177 13.08 4.99 9.56
CA GLY A 177 12.07 4.67 10.57
C GLY A 177 11.97 3.16 10.79
N LEU A 178 11.01 2.74 11.61
CA LEU A 178 10.83 1.32 11.97
C LEU A 178 9.76 0.61 11.12
N ASN A 179 9.09 1.32 10.22
CA ASN A 179 8.01 0.81 9.41
C ASN A 179 8.51 -0.08 8.26
N TRP A 180 8.71 -1.36 8.56
CA TRP A 180 9.20 -2.35 7.59
C TRP A 180 8.35 -2.46 6.32
N ARG A 181 7.03 -2.20 6.42
CA ARG A 181 6.09 -2.30 5.29
C ARG A 181 6.34 -1.21 4.25
N ASP A 182 6.78 -0.04 4.71
CA ASP A 182 7.15 1.10 3.85
C ASP A 182 8.68 1.20 3.71
N SER A 183 9.37 0.05 3.67
CA SER A 183 10.82 -0.05 3.51
C SER A 183 11.65 0.67 4.58
N TYR A 184 11.19 0.65 5.83
CA TYR A 184 11.84 1.30 6.97
C TYR A 184 11.98 2.82 6.82
N VAL A 185 10.97 3.45 6.20
CA VAL A 185 10.86 4.91 6.07
C VAL A 185 9.80 5.45 7.04
N ASP A 186 10.13 6.51 7.75
CA ASP A 186 9.17 7.32 8.48
C ASP A 186 8.52 8.32 7.52
N VAL A 187 7.36 7.94 6.98
CA VAL A 187 6.66 8.71 5.94
C VAL A 187 6.22 10.08 6.46
N GLU A 188 5.77 10.17 7.71
CA GLU A 188 5.29 11.43 8.32
C GLU A 188 6.43 12.44 8.44
N HIS A 189 7.55 12.03 9.05
CA HIS A 189 8.71 12.91 9.22
C HIS A 189 9.42 13.21 7.89
N THR A 190 9.36 12.28 6.93
CA THR A 190 9.86 12.54 5.57
C THR A 190 9.11 13.70 4.93
N LEU A 191 7.76 13.70 4.99
CA LEU A 191 6.94 14.73 4.35
C LEU A 191 6.95 16.08 5.10
N ALA A 192 7.00 16.05 6.43
CA ALA A 192 6.96 17.26 7.27
C ALA A 192 8.02 18.30 6.91
N ASN A 193 9.19 17.83 6.44
CA ASN A 193 10.34 18.67 6.14
C ASN A 193 10.38 19.24 4.71
N CYS A 194 9.48 18.81 3.83
CA CYS A 194 9.59 19.10 2.39
C CYS A 194 8.26 19.39 1.69
N TYR A 195 7.11 19.19 2.34
CA TYR A 195 5.80 19.26 1.66
C TYR A 195 5.56 20.58 0.92
N GLN A 196 6.13 21.69 1.42
CA GLN A 196 6.03 23.02 0.81
C GLN A 196 6.65 23.10 -0.61
N TYR A 197 7.64 22.24 -0.89
CA TYR A 197 8.33 22.16 -2.17
C TYR A 197 7.63 21.24 -3.19
N ILE A 198 6.62 20.48 -2.76
CA ILE A 198 5.84 19.63 -3.66
C ILE A 198 5.05 20.54 -4.62
N PRO A 199 5.19 20.36 -5.95
CA PRO A 199 4.41 21.08 -6.94
C PRO A 199 2.91 20.80 -6.81
N LEU A 200 2.09 21.74 -7.30
CA LEU A 200 0.63 21.59 -7.27
C LEU A 200 0.17 20.34 -8.04
N SER A 201 0.79 20.05 -9.18
CA SER A 201 0.52 18.86 -9.99
C SER A 201 0.73 17.55 -9.22
N ASP A 202 1.85 17.41 -8.51
CA ASP A 202 2.11 16.23 -7.66
C ASP A 202 1.18 16.17 -6.46
N LEU A 203 0.86 17.30 -5.85
CA LEU A 203 -0.08 17.36 -4.74
C LEU A 203 -1.49 16.93 -5.17
N LYS A 204 -1.92 17.29 -6.39
CA LYS A 204 -3.15 16.77 -7.02
C LYS A 204 -3.07 15.26 -7.21
N VAL A 205 -1.96 14.71 -7.72
CA VAL A 205 -1.78 13.25 -7.84
C VAL A 205 -1.95 12.58 -6.48
N LEU A 206 -1.21 13.03 -5.46
CA LEU A 206 -1.25 12.47 -4.11
C LEU A 206 -2.65 12.55 -3.48
N THR A 207 -3.40 13.64 -3.75
CA THR A 207 -4.80 13.79 -3.33
C THR A 207 -5.70 12.74 -3.96
N VAL A 208 -5.56 12.48 -5.27
CA VAL A 208 -6.31 11.42 -5.96
C VAL A 208 -5.93 10.03 -5.45
N LEU A 209 -4.65 9.78 -5.20
CA LEU A 209 -4.21 8.51 -4.63
C LEU A 209 -4.85 8.29 -3.26
N ALA A 210 -4.90 9.32 -2.41
CA ALA A 210 -5.60 9.24 -1.13
C ALA A 210 -7.11 9.00 -1.30
N GLU A 211 -7.78 9.69 -2.24
CA GLU A 211 -9.21 9.45 -2.53
C GLU A 211 -9.47 7.98 -2.90
N VAL A 212 -8.63 7.41 -3.76
CA VAL A 212 -8.77 6.02 -4.23
C VAL A 212 -8.43 5.02 -3.13
N ASP A 213 -7.41 5.27 -2.31
CA ASP A 213 -7.02 4.48 -1.13
C ASP A 213 -8.21 4.34 -0.16
N LEU A 214 -8.83 5.48 0.18
CA LEU A 214 -10.06 5.54 0.98
C LEU A 214 -11.21 4.76 0.31
N GLY A 215 -11.41 4.98 -0.99
CA GLY A 215 -12.45 4.34 -1.78
C GLY A 215 -12.38 2.81 -1.73
N ILE A 216 -11.20 2.23 -1.96
CA ILE A 216 -11.06 0.77 -2.02
C ILE A 216 -11.11 0.13 -0.64
N HIS A 217 -10.46 0.73 0.36
CA HIS A 217 -10.25 0.08 1.65
C HIS A 217 -11.40 0.29 2.64
N LEU A 218 -12.09 1.44 2.56
CA LEU A 218 -13.20 1.75 3.46
C LEU A 218 -14.57 1.65 2.78
N TYR A 219 -14.68 2.12 1.54
CA TYR A 219 -15.93 2.18 0.78
C TYR A 219 -16.17 1.05 -0.21
N ALA A 220 -15.31 0.03 -0.19
CA ALA A 220 -15.48 -1.16 -1.02
C ALA A 220 -15.56 -0.86 -2.53
N TRP A 221 -14.89 0.20 -3.01
CA TRP A 221 -14.80 0.45 -4.44
C TRP A 221 -14.24 -0.78 -5.14
N SER A 222 -14.94 -1.20 -6.18
CA SER A 222 -14.45 -2.22 -7.09
C SER A 222 -13.20 -1.74 -7.81
N GLN A 223 -12.41 -2.70 -8.33
CA GLN A 223 -11.27 -2.37 -9.18
C GLN A 223 -11.68 -1.44 -10.34
N ARG A 224 -12.84 -1.66 -10.96
CA ARG A 224 -13.33 -0.82 -12.06
C ARG A 224 -13.60 0.62 -11.62
N GLN A 225 -14.20 0.82 -10.45
CA GLN A 225 -14.45 2.17 -9.91
C GLN A 225 -13.14 2.89 -9.58
N ALA A 226 -12.21 2.19 -8.94
CA ALA A 226 -10.89 2.74 -8.62
C ALA A 226 -10.09 3.11 -9.87
N MET A 227 -10.04 2.22 -10.87
CA MET A 227 -9.42 2.47 -12.17
C MET A 227 -10.04 3.68 -12.86
N HIS A 228 -11.38 3.72 -12.95
CA HIS A 228 -12.09 4.84 -13.55
C HIS A 228 -11.76 6.16 -12.85
N ARG A 229 -11.70 6.17 -11.51
CA ARG A 229 -11.33 7.37 -10.75
C ARG A 229 -9.90 7.81 -11.08
N LEU A 230 -8.93 6.91 -11.05
CA LEU A 230 -7.53 7.22 -11.41
C LEU A 230 -7.42 7.77 -12.84
N GLN A 231 -8.07 7.11 -13.81
CA GLN A 231 -8.02 7.49 -15.23
C GLN A 231 -8.70 8.82 -15.49
N SER A 232 -9.89 9.05 -14.93
CA SER A 232 -10.65 10.29 -15.15
C SER A 232 -10.05 11.49 -14.44
N ARG A 233 -9.51 11.32 -13.22
CA ARG A 233 -8.92 12.43 -12.45
C ARG A 233 -7.52 12.83 -12.90
N LEU A 234 -6.75 11.88 -13.43
CA LEU A 234 -5.33 12.07 -13.76
C LEU A 234 -4.99 11.85 -15.25
N ALA A 235 -6.00 11.62 -16.10
CA ALA A 235 -5.84 11.34 -17.54
C ALA A 235 -4.87 10.19 -17.86
N LEU A 236 -4.88 9.13 -17.04
CA LEU A 236 -3.95 8.00 -17.17
C LEU A 236 -4.40 7.00 -18.22
N ASN A 237 -3.41 6.39 -18.88
CA ASN A 237 -3.65 5.15 -19.59
C ASN A 237 -3.90 3.98 -18.63
N ASP A 238 -4.39 2.85 -19.17
CA ASP A 238 -4.74 1.68 -18.38
C ASP A 238 -3.56 1.08 -17.60
N ALA A 239 -2.38 0.99 -18.22
CA ALA A 239 -1.20 0.41 -17.59
C ALA A 239 -0.74 1.21 -16.36
N LEU A 240 -0.69 2.54 -16.47
CA LEU A 240 -0.31 3.42 -15.36
C LEU A 240 -1.35 3.42 -14.24
N ALA A 241 -2.64 3.50 -14.60
CA ALA A 241 -3.71 3.40 -13.61
C ALA A 241 -3.67 2.05 -12.87
N HIS A 242 -3.37 0.96 -13.57
CA HIS A 242 -3.25 -0.36 -12.97
C HIS A 242 -2.03 -0.47 -12.03
N ALA A 243 -0.89 0.11 -12.42
CA ALA A 243 0.31 0.17 -11.57
C ALA A 243 0.05 0.96 -10.28
N LEU A 244 -0.59 2.13 -10.38
CA LEU A 244 -0.99 2.91 -9.21
C LEU A 244 -2.00 2.18 -8.34
N LEU A 245 -3.01 1.54 -8.93
CA LEU A 245 -3.99 0.78 -8.17
C LEU A 245 -3.37 -0.38 -7.39
N ASN A 246 -2.45 -1.13 -8.01
CA ASN A 246 -1.71 -2.18 -7.32
C ASN A 246 -0.87 -1.60 -6.18
N ASN A 247 -0.20 -0.47 -6.40
CA ASN A 247 0.57 0.20 -5.35
C ASN A 247 -0.32 0.60 -4.17
N ILE A 248 -1.45 1.27 -4.41
CA ILE A 248 -2.42 1.66 -3.37
C ILE A 248 -2.91 0.42 -2.61
N ALA A 249 -3.34 -0.62 -3.33
CA ALA A 249 -3.87 -1.83 -2.72
C ALA A 249 -2.83 -2.58 -1.87
N PHE A 250 -1.54 -2.52 -2.23
CA PHE A 250 -0.45 -3.17 -1.49
C PHE A 250 0.13 -2.30 -0.37
N HIS A 251 -0.15 -0.99 -0.38
CA HIS A 251 0.26 -0.01 0.63
C HIS A 251 -0.93 0.74 1.28
N PRO A 252 -1.94 0.02 1.82
CA PRO A 252 -3.13 0.64 2.40
C PRO A 252 -2.82 1.71 3.45
N ALA A 253 -3.53 2.82 3.30
CA ALA A 253 -3.48 4.03 4.10
C ALA A 253 -2.15 4.77 4.10
N THR A 254 -1.08 4.27 3.45
CA THR A 254 0.20 4.99 3.44
C THR A 254 0.08 6.32 2.69
N ASN A 255 -0.77 6.40 1.66
CA ASN A 255 -1.06 7.66 0.97
C ASN A 255 -1.77 8.69 1.87
N MET A 256 -2.36 8.29 3.00
CA MET A 256 -3.02 9.21 3.93
C MET A 256 -2.03 10.12 4.67
N ALA A 257 -0.74 9.82 4.66
CA ALA A 257 0.29 10.68 5.21
C ALA A 257 0.33 12.08 4.57
N ILE A 258 -0.25 12.26 3.38
CA ILE A 258 -0.35 13.58 2.75
C ILE A 258 -1.47 14.46 3.34
N LEU A 259 -2.43 13.89 4.06
CA LEU A 259 -3.67 14.59 4.49
C LEU A 259 -3.42 15.88 5.30
N PRO A 260 -2.49 15.92 6.28
CA PRO A 260 -2.22 17.15 7.02
C PRO A 260 -1.80 18.30 6.09
N TYR A 261 -1.04 17.97 5.03
CA TYR A 261 -0.50 18.94 4.10
C TYR A 261 -1.51 19.38 3.05
N ILE A 262 -2.42 18.51 2.60
CA ILE A 262 -3.55 18.92 1.75
C ILE A 262 -4.43 19.94 2.49
N LYS A 263 -4.65 19.74 3.79
CA LYS A 263 -5.45 20.65 4.62
C LYS A 263 -4.77 21.99 4.89
N ALA A 264 -3.44 21.96 5.08
CA ALA A 264 -2.65 23.16 5.35
C ALA A 264 -2.29 23.94 4.08
N SER A 265 -2.28 23.29 2.91
CA SER A 265 -1.89 23.90 1.65
C SER A 265 -2.94 24.88 1.16
N SER A 266 -2.54 26.14 0.98
CA SER A 266 -3.33 27.14 0.25
C SER A 266 -3.29 26.96 -1.26
N LYS A 267 -2.46 26.03 -1.77
CA LYS A 267 -2.32 25.75 -3.21
C LYS A 267 -3.49 24.90 -3.75
N LEU A 268 -4.26 24.24 -2.86
CA LEU A 268 -5.45 23.43 -3.17
C LEU A 268 -6.71 24.02 -2.56
#